data_AF-A0A6M7V7S9-F1
#
_entry.id   AF-A0A6M7V7S9-F1
#
_cell.length_a   1.000
_cell.length_b   1.000
_cell.length_c   1.000
_cell.angle_alpha   90.00
_cell.angle_beta   90.00
_cell.angle_gamma   90.00
#
_symmetry.space_group_name_H-M   'P 1'
#
loop_
_entity.id
_entity.type
_entity.pdbx_description
1 polymer ?
#
loop_
_entity_poly.entity_id
_entity_poly.type
_entity_poly.pdbx_seq_one_letter_code
_entity_poly.pdbx_strand_id
1 'polypeptide(L)'
;MTPDIHDIGGAPIIIGAGLAGLMTAIHMAPQPVVLLSRAPLGTEASSTLAQGGLAASLGEDDASELHLADTLAAGDGYCDELMARRVIEAAPRAIENLIRLGVAFDRSTDGKLRLGLEAAHSRRRIVHAAGDATGRELFRTLLAVARRTRSITILEGMTALRLIVAEGSIVGLLAILPGGAFALPTRRVVLATGGIGGLFSDTTNPLGSFGHGLALAACAGAELADLEFVQFHPTALDSPRRPMPLVSEAVRGEGAVLVDEHGQRFLADTPGAELASRDVVARAISCQLTAGHRVYLDARQCLGPKFAKRFPTIDAACRHAGIDPAVEPIPVRPAAHYHMGGVAVDAEGRSSVAGLWACGEVACTGLHGANRLASNSLTEAVATAAWVAASVGGTCAGWQWPRLPAIVPVRPDPSPMRQPVSNALGIVRNGKLLRHAVAALLPIAVGETASADPALVAMLIAIAALRREESRGSHYRSDFPGRDAAALPSRLTLCTAFENAVALSWQASERSF
;
A
#
# COMPACT_ATOMS: atom_id res chain seq x y z
N MET A 1 34.29 -1.86 -1.65
CA MET A 1 34.51 -0.82 -0.63
C MET A 1 33.18 -0.52 -0.01
N THR A 2 32.93 -1.02 1.20
CA THR A 2 31.83 -0.53 2.04
C THR A 2 32.11 0.95 2.31
N PRO A 3 31.23 1.87 1.92
CA PRO A 3 31.41 3.27 2.30
C PRO A 3 31.51 3.34 3.82
N ASP A 4 32.53 4.01 4.32
CA ASP A 4 32.66 4.22 5.76
C ASP A 4 31.40 4.95 6.23
N ILE A 5 30.76 4.46 7.30
CA ILE A 5 29.54 5.05 7.88
C ILE A 5 29.73 6.54 8.26
N HIS A 6 30.98 6.98 8.39
CA HIS A 6 31.35 8.38 8.61
C HIS A 6 31.09 9.30 7.40
N ASP A 7 31.00 8.76 6.17
CA ASP A 7 30.84 9.52 4.91
C ASP A 7 29.37 9.76 4.51
N ILE A 8 28.41 9.24 5.31
CA ILE A 8 26.97 9.37 5.07
C ILE A 8 26.25 10.27 6.10
N GLY A 9 27.00 10.91 7.00
CA GLY A 9 26.44 11.84 7.99
C GLY A 9 25.73 13.04 7.35
N GLY A 10 24.50 13.32 7.76
CA GLY A 10 23.70 14.43 7.22
C GLY A 10 23.09 14.19 5.82
N ALA A 11 23.41 13.06 5.16
CA ALA A 11 22.76 12.68 3.93
C ALA A 11 21.25 12.41 4.18
N PRO A 12 20.38 12.68 3.20
CA PRO A 12 19.01 12.21 3.25
C PRO A 12 18.97 10.68 3.34
N ILE A 13 18.05 10.18 4.17
CA ILE A 13 17.85 8.74 4.36
C ILE A 13 16.46 8.38 3.85
N ILE A 14 16.39 7.47 2.88
CA ILE A 14 15.15 6.92 2.37
C ILE A 14 14.98 5.53 2.99
N ILE A 15 13.89 5.32 3.73
CA ILE A 15 13.58 4.05 4.41
C ILE A 15 12.58 3.28 3.55
N GLY A 16 13.06 2.24 2.88
CA GLY A 16 12.27 1.37 2.01
C GLY A 16 12.72 1.47 0.56
N ALA A 17 13.14 0.35 0.00
CA ALA A 17 13.67 0.24 -1.37
C ALA A 17 12.64 -0.34 -2.35
N GLY A 18 11.37 0.02 -2.20
CA GLY A 18 10.33 -0.22 -3.22
C GLY A 18 10.41 0.77 -4.38
N LEU A 19 9.40 0.77 -5.26
CA LEU A 19 9.36 1.67 -6.42
C LEU A 19 9.49 3.15 -6.03
N ALA A 20 8.72 3.60 -5.03
CA ALA A 20 8.76 4.98 -4.53
C ALA A 20 10.16 5.36 -4.02
N GLY A 21 10.77 4.53 -3.17
CA GLY A 21 12.09 4.82 -2.59
C GLY A 21 13.21 4.82 -3.63
N LEU A 22 13.20 3.86 -4.56
CA LEU A 22 14.15 3.83 -5.68
C LEU A 22 14.00 5.06 -6.57
N MET A 23 12.77 5.42 -6.94
CA MET A 23 12.50 6.56 -7.81
C MET A 23 12.89 7.88 -7.13
N THR A 24 12.60 8.05 -5.84
CA THR A 24 13.02 9.22 -5.06
C THR A 24 14.54 9.31 -5.02
N ALA A 25 15.25 8.20 -4.73
CA ALA A 25 16.71 8.19 -4.72
C ALA A 25 17.32 8.59 -6.08
N ILE A 26 16.74 8.09 -7.17
CA ILE A 26 17.16 8.43 -8.54
C ILE A 26 16.93 9.91 -8.84
N HIS A 27 15.78 10.47 -8.44
CA HIS A 27 15.49 11.90 -8.65
C HIS A 27 16.35 12.84 -7.80
N MET A 28 16.92 12.36 -6.71
CA MET A 28 17.84 13.15 -5.88
C MET A 28 19.24 13.23 -6.46
N ALA A 29 19.62 12.38 -7.42
CA ALA A 29 20.92 12.44 -8.05
C ALA A 29 21.15 13.82 -8.72
N PRO A 30 22.34 14.44 -8.58
CA PRO A 30 23.59 13.87 -8.05
C PRO A 30 23.81 14.02 -6.54
N GLN A 31 22.82 14.46 -5.76
CA GLN A 31 22.95 14.59 -4.31
C GLN A 31 23.20 13.21 -3.66
N PRO A 32 24.19 13.08 -2.74
CA PRO A 32 24.37 11.87 -1.97
C PRO A 32 23.14 11.51 -1.14
N VAL A 33 22.69 10.27 -1.22
CA VAL A 33 21.51 9.74 -0.50
C VAL A 33 21.77 8.31 -0.03
N VAL A 34 21.22 7.97 1.14
CA VAL A 34 21.24 6.60 1.68
C VAL A 34 19.86 5.97 1.49
N LEU A 35 19.81 4.84 0.79
CA LEU A 35 18.61 4.04 0.60
C LEU A 35 18.67 2.77 1.46
N LEU A 36 17.76 2.65 2.42
CA LEU A 36 17.68 1.50 3.33
C LEU A 36 16.67 0.47 2.84
N SER A 37 17.05 -0.80 2.96
CA SER A 37 16.14 -1.94 2.80
C SER A 37 16.27 -2.90 3.97
N ARG A 38 15.14 -3.26 4.58
CA ARG A 38 15.09 -4.22 5.69
C ARG A 38 15.47 -5.64 5.26
N ALA A 39 15.17 -5.99 4.01
CA ALA A 39 15.40 -7.29 3.42
C ALA A 39 16.26 -7.17 2.15
N PRO A 40 16.78 -8.29 1.62
CA PRO A 40 17.41 -8.28 0.31
C PRO A 40 16.51 -7.62 -0.74
N LEU A 41 17.09 -6.84 -1.65
CA LEU A 41 16.34 -6.07 -2.64
C LEU A 41 15.47 -6.98 -3.51
N GLY A 42 14.18 -6.66 -3.58
CA GLY A 42 13.20 -7.33 -4.42
C GLY A 42 12.46 -8.50 -3.77
N THR A 43 12.85 -8.93 -2.56
CA THR A 43 12.22 -10.08 -1.88
C THR A 43 11.00 -9.71 -1.04
N GLU A 44 10.99 -8.52 -0.45
CA GLU A 44 9.90 -8.05 0.43
C GLU A 44 9.29 -6.70 -0.01
N ALA A 45 9.24 -6.43 -1.31
CA ALA A 45 8.61 -5.21 -1.86
C ALA A 45 7.37 -5.57 -2.67
N SER A 46 6.19 -5.03 -2.31
CA SER A 46 4.94 -5.21 -3.09
C SER A 46 5.09 -4.76 -4.55
N SER A 47 6.00 -3.83 -4.82
CA SER A 47 6.33 -3.38 -6.17
C SER A 47 6.74 -4.51 -7.11
N THR A 48 7.43 -5.56 -6.63
CA THR A 48 7.85 -6.69 -7.49
C THR A 48 6.72 -7.68 -7.80
N LEU A 49 5.62 -7.58 -7.04
CA LEU A 49 4.43 -8.43 -7.14
C LEU A 49 3.30 -7.79 -7.95
N ALA A 50 3.44 -6.51 -8.34
CA ALA A 50 2.39 -5.82 -9.09
C ALA A 50 2.26 -6.41 -10.51
N GLN A 51 1.08 -7.02 -10.77
CA GLN A 51 0.75 -7.65 -12.05
C GLN A 51 0.06 -6.71 -13.04
N GLY A 52 -0.75 -5.77 -12.53
CA GLY A 52 -1.45 -4.77 -13.33
C GLY A 52 -0.48 -3.77 -13.96
N GLY A 53 -0.91 -2.55 -14.20
CA GLY A 53 -0.07 -1.53 -14.80
C GLY A 53 -0.02 -0.22 -14.04
N LEU A 54 0.46 0.81 -14.74
CA LEU A 54 0.29 2.21 -14.33
C LEU A 54 -0.85 2.80 -15.14
N ALA A 55 -1.77 3.50 -14.47
CA ALA A 55 -2.81 4.24 -15.16
C ALA A 55 -2.26 5.58 -15.67
N ALA A 56 -2.40 5.85 -16.96
CA ALA A 56 -2.06 7.13 -17.58
C ALA A 56 -2.93 7.37 -18.83
N SER A 57 -3.58 8.53 -18.91
CA SER A 57 -4.41 8.92 -20.06
C SER A 57 -3.56 9.15 -21.32
N LEU A 58 -3.32 8.08 -22.07
CA LEU A 58 -2.48 8.06 -23.28
C LEU A 58 -3.25 7.61 -24.54
N GLY A 59 -4.49 7.15 -24.37
CA GLY A 59 -5.35 6.71 -25.47
C GLY A 59 -5.88 7.88 -26.29
N GLU A 60 -6.18 7.64 -27.57
CA GLU A 60 -6.76 8.65 -28.47
C GLU A 60 -8.19 9.06 -28.05
N ASP A 61 -8.89 8.17 -27.34
CA ASP A 61 -10.26 8.35 -26.84
C ASP A 61 -10.30 8.68 -25.33
N ASP A 62 -9.16 9.05 -24.74
CA ASP A 62 -8.98 9.28 -23.31
C ASP A 62 -8.44 10.68 -22.99
N ALA A 63 -8.63 11.13 -21.75
CA ALA A 63 -8.21 12.45 -21.27
C ALA A 63 -7.93 12.45 -19.76
N SER A 64 -7.24 13.46 -19.26
CA SER A 64 -7.00 13.67 -17.82
C SER A 64 -8.31 13.80 -17.05
N GLU A 65 -9.31 14.46 -17.63
CA GLU A 65 -10.60 14.72 -16.99
C GLU A 65 -11.41 13.43 -16.82
N LEU A 66 -11.33 12.52 -17.80
CA LEU A 66 -11.98 11.21 -17.72
C LEU A 66 -11.30 10.32 -16.66
N HIS A 67 -9.97 10.35 -16.57
CA HIS A 67 -9.24 9.63 -15.52
C HIS A 67 -9.49 10.21 -14.14
N LEU A 68 -9.59 11.54 -14.03
CA LEU A 68 -9.98 12.19 -12.79
C LEU A 68 -11.39 11.79 -12.37
N ALA A 69 -12.36 11.82 -13.28
CA ALA A 69 -13.73 11.40 -13.00
C ALA A 69 -13.79 9.96 -12.45
N ASP A 70 -13.10 9.02 -13.09
CA ASP A 70 -13.02 7.62 -12.62
C ASP A 70 -12.36 7.54 -11.23
N THR A 71 -11.32 8.34 -10.98
CA THR A 71 -10.60 8.36 -9.69
C THR A 71 -11.47 8.90 -8.56
N LEU A 72 -12.16 10.02 -8.79
CA LEU A 72 -13.07 10.63 -7.81
C LEU A 72 -14.28 9.73 -7.53
N ALA A 73 -14.82 9.08 -8.57
CA ALA A 73 -15.92 8.13 -8.42
C ALA A 73 -15.48 6.91 -7.60
N ALA A 74 -14.30 6.35 -7.89
CA ALA A 74 -13.76 5.21 -7.14
C ALA A 74 -13.45 5.56 -5.67
N GLY A 75 -12.94 6.77 -5.41
CA GLY A 75 -12.58 7.26 -4.07
C GLY A 75 -13.76 7.67 -3.19
N ASP A 76 -14.99 7.54 -3.67
CA ASP A 76 -16.25 7.67 -2.93
C ASP A 76 -16.38 8.98 -2.12
N GLY A 77 -15.97 10.09 -2.74
CA GLY A 77 -16.12 11.45 -2.21
C GLY A 77 -15.04 11.90 -1.21
N TYR A 78 -13.97 11.11 -1.04
CA TYR A 78 -12.87 11.41 -0.10
C TYR A 78 -11.54 11.73 -0.77
N CYS A 79 -11.51 11.76 -2.10
CA CYS A 79 -10.33 12.24 -2.81
C CYS A 79 -10.11 13.74 -2.53
N ASP A 80 -8.86 14.12 -2.28
CA ASP A 80 -8.42 15.49 -2.51
C ASP A 80 -8.35 15.70 -4.02
N GLU A 81 -9.30 16.46 -4.59
CA GLU A 81 -9.40 16.66 -6.03
C GLU A 81 -8.16 17.35 -6.61
N LEU A 82 -7.55 18.29 -5.89
CA LEU A 82 -6.36 19.00 -6.38
C LEU A 82 -5.17 18.06 -6.46
N MET A 83 -4.97 17.23 -5.44
CA MET A 83 -3.94 16.20 -5.47
C MET A 83 -4.23 15.16 -6.56
N ALA A 84 -5.46 14.68 -6.66
CA ALA A 84 -5.85 13.69 -7.65
C ALA A 84 -5.59 14.18 -9.08
N ARG A 85 -6.00 15.41 -9.38
CA ARG A 85 -5.74 16.09 -10.64
C ARG A 85 -4.24 16.21 -10.93
N ARG A 86 -3.46 16.69 -9.95
CA ARG A 86 -2.00 16.86 -10.08
C ARG A 86 -1.29 15.55 -10.42
N VAL A 87 -1.67 14.43 -9.80
CA VAL A 87 -1.08 13.11 -10.09
C VAL A 87 -1.49 12.60 -11.47
N ILE A 88 -2.76 12.74 -11.84
CA ILE A 88 -3.31 12.25 -13.11
C ILE A 88 -2.71 13.00 -14.30
N GLU A 89 -2.62 14.32 -14.22
CA GLU A 89 -1.98 15.16 -15.24
C GLU A 89 -0.47 14.86 -15.36
N ALA A 90 0.19 14.44 -14.26
CA ALA A 90 1.59 14.06 -14.28
C ALA A 90 1.84 12.63 -14.82
N ALA A 91 0.81 11.77 -14.90
CA ALA A 91 0.96 10.36 -15.22
C ALA A 91 1.59 10.10 -16.61
N PRO A 92 1.17 10.77 -17.71
CA PRO A 92 1.82 10.60 -19.02
C PRO A 92 3.33 10.87 -18.98
N ARG A 93 3.73 11.97 -18.33
CA ARG A 93 5.15 12.33 -18.19
C ARG A 93 5.91 11.35 -17.30
N ALA A 94 5.27 10.78 -16.29
CA ALA A 94 5.85 9.71 -15.47
C ALA A 94 6.16 8.46 -16.32
N ILE A 95 5.26 8.07 -17.23
CA ILE A 95 5.51 6.97 -18.18
C ILE A 95 6.69 7.28 -19.11
N GLU A 96 6.76 8.50 -19.67
CA GLU A 96 7.90 8.91 -20.51
C GLU A 96 9.23 8.85 -19.75
N ASN A 97 9.25 9.30 -18.49
CA ASN A 97 10.44 9.24 -17.66
C ASN A 97 10.87 7.79 -17.42
N LEU A 98 9.94 6.88 -17.13
CA LEU A 98 10.23 5.45 -16.97
C LEU A 98 10.81 4.85 -18.26
N ILE A 99 10.28 5.21 -19.44
CA ILE A 99 10.82 4.79 -20.73
C ILE A 99 12.27 5.28 -20.88
N ARG A 100 12.56 6.56 -20.56
CA ARG A 100 13.92 7.12 -20.60
C ARG A 100 14.89 6.42 -19.64
N LEU A 101 14.39 5.95 -18.50
CA LEU A 101 15.18 5.17 -17.53
C LEU A 101 15.45 3.73 -18.00
N GLY A 102 14.76 3.27 -19.05
CA GLY A 102 14.98 1.98 -19.71
C GLY A 102 13.87 0.96 -19.51
N VAL A 103 12.69 1.37 -19.00
CA VAL A 103 11.56 0.44 -18.81
C VAL A 103 10.99 0.05 -20.17
N ALA A 104 10.92 -1.26 -20.42
CA ALA A 104 10.37 -1.81 -21.65
C ALA A 104 8.87 -2.10 -21.52
N PHE A 105 8.03 -1.09 -21.75
CA PHE A 105 6.57 -1.28 -21.79
C PHE A 105 6.12 -2.04 -23.05
N ASP A 106 5.02 -2.78 -22.92
CA ASP A 106 4.44 -3.57 -23.99
C ASP A 106 3.89 -2.66 -25.10
N ARG A 107 4.17 -3.03 -26.35
CA ARG A 107 3.75 -2.29 -27.54
C ARG A 107 2.93 -3.16 -28.50
N SER A 108 2.04 -2.52 -29.25
CA SER A 108 1.36 -3.11 -30.40
C SER A 108 2.29 -3.19 -31.62
N THR A 109 1.84 -3.87 -32.68
CA THR A 109 2.61 -4.05 -33.92
C THR A 109 2.92 -2.76 -34.66
N ASP A 110 2.14 -1.71 -34.42
CA ASP A 110 2.36 -0.34 -34.93
C ASP A 110 3.33 0.48 -34.06
N GLY A 111 3.86 -0.10 -32.99
CA GLY A 111 4.80 0.54 -32.07
C GLY A 111 4.15 1.40 -30.99
N LYS A 112 2.83 1.57 -30.95
CA LYS A 112 2.13 2.30 -29.87
C LYS A 112 2.14 1.49 -28.57
N LEU A 113 1.97 2.16 -27.44
CA LEU A 113 1.84 1.49 -26.13
C LEU A 113 0.53 0.68 -26.10
N ARG A 114 0.61 -0.56 -25.62
CA ARG A 114 -0.57 -1.40 -25.46
C ARG A 114 -1.30 -1.04 -24.16
N LEU A 115 -2.52 -0.55 -24.27
CA LEU A 115 -3.34 -0.11 -23.13
C LEU A 115 -4.37 -1.18 -22.73
N GLY A 116 -4.41 -1.52 -21.44
CA GLY A 116 -5.39 -2.43 -20.86
C GLY A 116 -6.54 -1.70 -20.14
N LEU A 117 -7.54 -2.47 -19.71
CA LEU A 117 -8.70 -2.03 -18.94
C LEU A 117 -8.74 -2.80 -17.61
N GLU A 118 -8.89 -2.09 -16.50
CA GLU A 118 -9.13 -2.64 -15.17
C GLU A 118 -10.44 -2.06 -14.61
N ALA A 119 -10.94 -2.60 -13.48
CA ALA A 119 -12.25 -2.21 -12.97
C ALA A 119 -12.33 -0.73 -12.59
N ALA A 120 -13.55 -0.20 -12.67
CA ALA A 120 -13.90 1.21 -12.48
C ALA A 120 -13.21 2.22 -13.42
N HIS A 121 -12.41 1.79 -14.40
CA HIS A 121 -11.96 2.65 -15.50
C HIS A 121 -13.01 2.71 -16.62
N SER A 122 -13.23 3.89 -17.16
CA SER A 122 -14.11 4.13 -18.32
C SER A 122 -13.37 4.03 -19.66
N ARG A 123 -12.03 4.02 -19.65
CA ARG A 123 -11.15 3.95 -20.83
C ARG A 123 -9.98 3.01 -20.64
N ARG A 124 -9.43 2.51 -21.75
CA ARG A 124 -8.19 1.71 -21.76
C ARG A 124 -7.00 2.64 -21.55
N ARG A 125 -6.45 2.65 -20.33
CA ARG A 125 -5.33 3.54 -19.97
C ARG A 125 -4.23 2.90 -19.14
N ILE A 126 -4.29 1.59 -18.99
CA ILE A 126 -3.34 0.86 -18.14
C ILE A 126 -2.14 0.43 -18.98
N VAL A 127 -0.97 1.01 -18.70
CA VAL A 127 0.30 0.67 -19.35
C VAL A 127 0.93 -0.51 -18.63
N HIS A 128 1.25 -1.57 -19.39
CA HIS A 128 1.82 -2.82 -18.89
C HIS A 128 3.25 -3.04 -19.38
N ALA A 129 4.01 -3.86 -18.67
CA ALA A 129 5.32 -4.32 -19.11
C ALA A 129 5.48 -5.82 -18.85
N ALA A 130 6.06 -6.53 -19.81
CA ALA A 130 6.29 -7.97 -19.73
C ALA A 130 5.01 -8.78 -19.47
N GLY A 131 3.89 -8.39 -20.09
CA GLY A 131 2.59 -9.03 -19.88
C GLY A 131 1.95 -8.68 -18.54
N ASP A 132 1.89 -9.64 -17.62
CA ASP A 132 1.28 -9.53 -16.29
C ASP A 132 2.32 -9.39 -15.17
N ALA A 133 3.48 -8.79 -15.48
CA ALA A 133 4.62 -8.68 -14.58
C ALA A 133 5.20 -7.25 -14.52
N THR A 134 4.39 -6.22 -14.75
CA THR A 134 4.83 -4.81 -14.85
C THR A 134 5.70 -4.38 -13.67
N GLY A 135 5.28 -4.72 -12.45
CA GLY A 135 6.01 -4.37 -11.23
C GLY A 135 7.43 -4.92 -11.18
N ARG A 136 7.62 -6.16 -11.64
CA ARG A 136 8.94 -6.81 -11.71
C ARG A 136 9.87 -6.10 -12.69
N GLU A 137 9.34 -5.71 -13.85
CA GLU A 137 10.11 -5.01 -14.89
C GLU A 137 10.51 -3.60 -14.45
N LEU A 138 9.58 -2.86 -13.83
CA LEU A 138 9.86 -1.55 -13.24
C LEU A 138 10.96 -1.66 -12.18
N PHE A 139 10.79 -2.58 -11.22
CA PHE A 139 11.74 -2.75 -10.13
C PHE A 139 13.13 -3.12 -10.65
N ARG A 140 13.22 -4.10 -11.56
CA ARG A 140 14.47 -4.54 -12.18
C ARG A 140 15.21 -3.36 -12.82
N THR A 141 14.50 -2.54 -13.59
CA THR A 141 15.07 -1.40 -14.30
C THR A 141 15.51 -0.30 -13.33
N LEU A 142 14.66 0.12 -12.40
CA LEU A 142 15.00 1.17 -11.45
C LEU A 142 16.12 0.75 -10.50
N LEU A 143 16.15 -0.51 -10.07
CA LEU A 143 17.26 -1.02 -9.27
C LEU A 143 18.59 -0.98 -10.04
N ALA A 144 18.57 -1.33 -11.34
CA ALA A 144 19.76 -1.21 -12.19
C ALA A 144 20.20 0.25 -12.34
N VAL A 145 19.25 1.20 -12.43
CA VAL A 145 19.55 2.64 -12.43
C VAL A 145 20.15 3.09 -11.09
N ALA A 146 19.57 2.68 -9.97
CA ALA A 146 20.05 3.05 -8.66
C ALA A 146 21.49 2.54 -8.42
N ARG A 147 21.76 1.27 -8.74
CA ARG A 147 23.10 0.65 -8.59
C ARG A 147 24.20 1.31 -9.42
N ARG A 148 23.87 1.87 -10.59
CA ARG A 148 24.85 2.59 -11.44
C ARG A 148 25.05 4.05 -11.02
N THR A 149 24.21 4.58 -10.13
CA THR A 149 24.21 5.99 -9.75
C THR A 149 25.10 6.19 -8.53
N ARG A 150 26.27 6.81 -8.72
CA ARG A 150 27.32 6.91 -7.68
C ARG A 150 26.90 7.64 -6.41
N SER A 151 25.92 8.54 -6.48
CA SER A 151 25.44 9.28 -5.32
C SER A 151 24.43 8.49 -4.47
N ILE A 152 24.06 7.26 -4.86
CA ILE A 152 23.11 6.43 -4.11
C ILE A 152 23.86 5.32 -3.37
N THR A 153 23.85 5.39 -2.04
CA THR A 153 24.35 4.32 -1.18
C THR A 153 23.20 3.42 -0.75
N ILE A 154 23.22 2.15 -1.14
CA ILE A 154 22.17 1.18 -0.79
C ILE A 154 22.65 0.31 0.37
N LEU A 155 21.85 0.25 1.45
CA LEU A 155 22.11 -0.60 2.62
C LEU A 155 20.99 -1.62 2.80
N GLU A 156 21.29 -2.89 2.55
CA GLU A 156 20.38 -4.03 2.70
C GLU A 156 20.49 -4.67 4.09
N GLY A 157 19.42 -5.30 4.57
CA GLY A 157 19.38 -5.95 5.88
C GLY A 157 19.31 -4.99 7.07
N MET A 158 19.13 -3.69 6.80
CA MET A 158 19.08 -2.65 7.83
C MET A 158 17.64 -2.33 8.21
N THR A 159 17.29 -2.54 9.48
CA THR A 159 15.95 -2.25 10.00
C THR A 159 15.98 -0.92 10.73
N ALA A 160 15.24 0.07 10.26
CA ALA A 160 14.92 1.26 11.04
C ALA A 160 14.19 0.85 12.33
N LEU A 161 14.55 1.40 13.49
CA LEU A 161 13.88 1.08 14.76
C LEU A 161 13.11 2.29 15.27
N ARG A 162 13.72 3.48 15.28
CA ARG A 162 13.07 4.72 15.75
C ARG A 162 13.62 5.92 15.00
N LEU A 163 12.75 6.86 14.70
CA LEU A 163 13.14 8.22 14.32
C LEU A 163 13.48 9.00 15.59
N ILE A 164 14.62 9.69 15.57
CA ILE A 164 15.07 10.49 16.71
C ILE A 164 14.58 11.92 16.47
N VAL A 165 13.78 12.43 17.41
CA VAL A 165 13.14 13.75 17.32
C VAL A 165 13.67 14.65 18.44
N ALA A 166 14.04 15.87 18.11
CA ALA A 166 14.35 16.93 19.06
C ALA A 166 13.62 18.20 18.63
N GLU A 167 12.94 18.86 19.58
CA GLU A 167 12.21 20.12 19.33
C GLU A 167 11.24 20.03 18.13
N GLY A 168 10.54 18.89 17.99
CA GLY A 168 9.57 18.66 16.91
C GLY A 168 10.18 18.39 15.53
N SER A 169 11.50 18.22 15.44
CA SER A 169 12.22 17.94 14.18
C SER A 169 13.01 16.64 14.24
N ILE A 170 13.08 15.94 13.11
CA ILE A 170 13.98 14.81 12.93
C ILE A 170 15.44 15.28 13.07
N VAL A 171 16.21 14.55 13.89
CA VAL A 171 17.66 14.74 14.07
C VAL A 171 18.47 13.46 13.82
N GLY A 172 17.81 12.33 13.65
CA GLY A 172 18.46 11.09 13.22
C GLY A 172 17.53 9.91 13.13
N LEU A 173 18.14 8.76 12.83
CA LEU A 173 17.49 7.46 12.73
C LEU A 173 18.31 6.46 13.55
N LEU A 174 17.65 5.78 14.49
CA LEU A 174 18.18 4.56 15.10
C LEU A 174 17.80 3.38 14.20
N ALA A 175 18.79 2.57 13.84
CA ALA A 175 18.60 1.39 13.01
C ALA A 175 19.49 0.23 13.48
N ILE A 176 19.15 -0.98 13.08
CA ILE A 176 19.88 -2.19 13.44
C ILE A 176 20.29 -2.97 12.19
N LEU A 177 21.52 -3.48 12.22
CA LEU A 177 22.07 -4.49 11.32
C LEU A 177 22.34 -5.76 12.14
N PRO A 178 22.58 -6.92 11.50
CA PRO A 178 22.95 -8.14 12.22
C PRO A 178 24.13 -7.98 13.20
N GLY A 179 25.02 -7.00 12.95
CA GLY A 179 26.18 -6.70 13.80
C GLY A 179 25.95 -5.69 14.93
N GLY A 180 24.75 -5.10 15.07
CA GLY A 180 24.46 -4.14 16.15
C GLY A 180 23.54 -2.99 15.76
N ALA A 181 23.22 -2.14 16.74
CA ALA A 181 22.45 -0.91 16.55
C ALA A 181 23.37 0.28 16.23
N PHE A 182 22.91 1.15 15.33
CA PHE A 182 23.65 2.32 14.85
C PHE A 182 22.70 3.53 14.79
N ALA A 183 23.20 4.71 15.14
CA ALA A 183 22.52 5.97 14.84
C ALA A 183 23.06 6.57 13.54
N LEU A 184 22.16 6.81 12.59
CA LEU A 184 22.44 7.57 11.39
C LEU A 184 21.88 8.97 11.56
N PRO A 185 22.74 9.99 11.59
CA PRO A 185 22.27 11.29 11.98
C PRO A 185 21.97 12.15 10.76
N THR A 186 20.75 12.70 10.74
CA THR A 186 20.18 13.38 9.58
C THR A 186 18.97 14.19 10.00
N ARG A 187 18.69 15.26 9.26
CA ARG A 187 17.44 16.03 9.39
C ARG A 187 16.47 15.76 8.24
N ARG A 188 16.78 14.77 7.40
CA ARG A 188 16.06 14.49 6.16
C ARG A 188 15.78 13.00 6.02
N VAL A 189 14.58 12.59 6.40
CA VAL A 189 14.12 11.21 6.30
C VAL A 189 12.90 11.11 5.40
N VAL A 190 12.93 10.20 4.43
CA VAL A 190 11.79 9.84 3.60
C VAL A 190 11.33 8.44 3.95
N LEU A 191 10.07 8.28 4.32
CA LEU A 191 9.42 6.98 4.47
C LEU A 191 8.89 6.51 3.11
N ALA A 192 9.32 5.33 2.67
CA ALA A 192 8.87 4.65 1.46
C ALA A 192 8.66 3.14 1.73
N THR A 193 8.09 2.83 2.90
CA THR A 193 8.12 1.48 3.50
C THR A 193 7.03 0.52 3.01
N GLY A 194 6.15 0.96 2.10
CA GLY A 194 4.95 0.21 1.70
C GLY A 194 3.85 0.24 2.77
N GLY A 195 2.78 -0.53 2.53
CA GLY A 195 1.59 -0.53 3.38
C GLY A 195 1.58 -1.55 4.52
N ILE A 196 0.37 -2.00 4.85
CA ILE A 196 0.04 -2.78 6.06
C ILE A 196 -0.40 -4.23 5.78
N GLY A 197 -0.42 -4.66 4.52
CA GLY A 197 -1.05 -5.92 4.13
C GLY A 197 -0.51 -7.16 4.85
N GLY A 198 0.75 -7.16 5.30
CA GLY A 198 1.37 -8.25 6.07
C GLY A 198 0.82 -8.42 7.49
N LEU A 199 -0.01 -7.49 7.97
CA LEU A 199 -0.79 -7.63 9.21
C LEU A 199 -2.02 -8.53 9.05
N PHE A 200 -2.37 -8.96 7.84
CA PHE A 200 -3.54 -9.81 7.60
C PHE A 200 -3.11 -11.23 7.27
N SER A 201 -3.90 -12.22 7.70
CA SER A 201 -3.68 -13.64 7.40
C SER A 201 -3.86 -13.91 5.91
N ASP A 202 -4.90 -13.34 5.31
CA ASP A 202 -5.17 -13.41 3.88
C ASP A 202 -4.71 -12.09 3.24
N THR A 203 -3.55 -12.16 2.59
CA THR A 203 -2.88 -10.99 2.02
C THR A 203 -2.17 -11.31 0.73
N THR A 204 -2.16 -10.35 -0.17
CA THR A 204 -1.38 -10.37 -1.42
C THR A 204 -0.03 -9.68 -1.27
N ASN A 205 0.23 -9.08 -0.11
CA ASN A 205 1.44 -8.31 0.18
C ASN A 205 2.54 -9.18 0.80
N PRO A 206 3.83 -8.83 0.63
CA PRO A 206 4.90 -9.45 1.39
C PRO A 206 4.59 -9.41 2.89
N LEU A 207 4.86 -10.52 3.59
CA LEU A 207 4.51 -10.71 5.00
C LEU A 207 5.18 -9.71 5.95
N GLY A 208 6.26 -9.08 5.50
CA GLY A 208 6.95 -8.00 6.21
C GLY A 208 6.38 -6.59 5.99
N SER A 209 5.31 -6.43 5.20
CA SER A 209 4.64 -5.13 4.97
C SER A 209 3.59 -4.87 6.04
N PHE A 210 4.02 -4.56 7.26
CA PHE A 210 3.14 -4.46 8.43
C PHE A 210 2.82 -3.02 8.88
N GLY A 211 3.11 -2.02 8.03
CA GLY A 211 2.99 -0.60 8.42
C GLY A 211 4.15 -0.08 9.25
N HIS A 212 5.36 -0.61 9.04
CA HIS A 212 6.54 -0.21 9.79
C HIS A 212 6.80 1.31 9.77
N GLY A 213 6.66 1.95 8.61
CA GLY A 213 6.79 3.41 8.50
C GLY A 213 5.70 4.17 9.25
N LEU A 214 4.49 3.60 9.38
CA LEU A 214 3.42 4.20 10.19
C LEU A 214 3.77 4.19 11.67
N ALA A 215 4.32 3.07 12.18
CA ALA A 215 4.80 3.00 13.56
C ALA A 215 5.92 4.04 13.80
N LEU A 216 6.91 4.11 12.90
CA LEU A 216 8.00 5.10 12.98
C LEU A 216 7.47 6.54 13.00
N ALA A 217 6.54 6.87 12.12
CA ALA A 217 5.94 8.20 12.00
C ALA A 217 5.09 8.55 13.23
N ALA A 218 4.24 7.61 13.68
CA ALA A 218 3.40 7.80 14.87
C ALA A 218 4.25 8.04 16.12
N CYS A 219 5.29 7.25 16.34
CA CYS A 219 6.22 7.44 17.46
C CYS A 219 7.03 8.73 17.36
N ALA A 220 7.24 9.26 16.15
CA ALA A 220 7.85 10.58 15.93
C ALA A 220 6.88 11.75 16.16
N GLY A 221 5.59 11.47 16.41
CA GLY A 221 4.55 12.48 16.60
C GLY A 221 3.88 12.95 15.31
N ALA A 222 4.07 12.24 14.19
CA ALA A 222 3.42 12.59 12.94
C ALA A 222 1.91 12.34 12.99
N GLU A 223 1.17 13.20 12.28
CA GLU A 223 -0.24 12.98 12.00
C GLU A 223 -0.41 11.87 10.96
N LEU A 224 -1.32 10.96 11.25
CA LEU A 224 -1.77 9.91 10.35
C LEU A 224 -3.18 10.21 9.88
N ALA A 225 -3.51 9.75 8.68
CA ALA A 225 -4.79 9.99 8.05
C ALA A 225 -5.39 8.69 7.49
N ASP A 226 -6.73 8.62 7.51
CA ASP A 226 -7.53 7.70 6.70
C ASP A 226 -7.16 6.22 6.91
N LEU A 227 -6.66 5.89 8.10
CA LEU A 227 -6.08 4.58 8.43
C LEU A 227 -7.08 3.43 8.29
N GLU A 228 -8.37 3.71 8.44
CA GLU A 228 -9.46 2.77 8.31
C GLU A 228 -9.67 2.26 6.87
N PHE A 229 -9.19 2.99 5.86
CA PHE A 229 -9.36 2.62 4.46
C PHE A 229 -8.28 1.61 4.04
N VAL A 230 -8.62 0.34 4.23
CA VAL A 230 -7.85 -0.82 3.79
C VAL A 230 -8.60 -1.49 2.64
N GLN A 231 -7.99 -1.54 1.46
CA GLN A 231 -8.58 -2.21 0.30
C GLN A 231 -8.24 -3.70 0.31
N PHE A 232 -9.28 -4.50 0.13
CA PHE A 232 -9.17 -5.94 -0.12
C PHE A 232 -9.32 -6.18 -1.62
N HIS A 233 -8.37 -6.89 -2.23
CA HIS A 233 -8.53 -7.32 -3.60
C HIS A 233 -9.51 -8.50 -3.63
N PRO A 234 -10.54 -8.49 -4.50
CA PRO A 234 -11.58 -9.52 -4.48
C PRO A 234 -11.08 -10.91 -4.90
N THR A 235 -10.11 -10.98 -5.81
CA THR A 235 -9.68 -12.22 -6.45
C THR A 235 -8.23 -12.57 -6.14
N ALA A 236 -7.93 -12.99 -4.91
CA ALA A 236 -6.69 -13.69 -4.60
C ALA A 236 -6.90 -15.20 -4.72
N LEU A 237 -5.92 -15.94 -5.25
CA LEU A 237 -6.00 -17.39 -5.44
C LEU A 237 -6.15 -18.08 -4.09
N ASP A 238 -7.28 -18.76 -3.88
CA ASP A 238 -7.56 -19.46 -2.62
C ASP A 238 -6.73 -20.75 -2.54
N SER A 239 -5.57 -20.64 -1.89
CA SER A 239 -4.60 -21.72 -1.72
C SER A 239 -3.88 -21.58 -0.37
N PRO A 240 -3.17 -22.61 0.11
CA PRO A 240 -2.38 -22.54 1.35
C PRO A 240 -1.19 -21.57 1.26
N ARG A 241 -0.79 -21.13 0.06
CA ARG A 241 0.39 -20.28 -0.14
C ARG A 241 0.19 -18.90 0.50
N ARG A 242 1.24 -18.39 1.15
CA ARG A 242 1.30 -17.02 1.67
C ARG A 242 2.61 -16.31 1.23
N PRO A 243 2.56 -15.05 0.78
CA PRO A 243 1.34 -14.31 0.43
C PRO A 243 0.56 -14.99 -0.70
N MET A 244 -0.73 -14.70 -0.76
CA MET A 244 -1.64 -15.28 -1.73
C MET A 244 -1.32 -14.74 -3.13
N PRO A 245 -1.15 -15.60 -4.15
CA PRO A 245 -1.02 -15.15 -5.52
C PRO A 245 -2.24 -14.34 -5.93
N LEU A 246 -2.01 -13.16 -6.50
CA LEU A 246 -3.06 -12.32 -7.04
C LEU A 246 -3.56 -12.92 -8.37
N VAL A 247 -4.88 -12.94 -8.58
CA VAL A 247 -5.49 -13.10 -9.90
C VAL A 247 -5.94 -11.71 -10.34
N SER A 248 -5.16 -11.09 -11.24
CA SER A 248 -5.33 -9.69 -11.64
C SER A 248 -6.77 -9.36 -12.05
N GLU A 249 -7.19 -8.15 -11.71
CA GLU A 249 -8.45 -7.55 -12.15
C GLU A 249 -8.59 -7.47 -13.67
N ALA A 250 -7.46 -7.46 -14.39
CA ALA A 250 -7.45 -7.57 -15.84
C ALA A 250 -8.16 -8.85 -16.34
N VAL A 251 -8.17 -9.95 -15.58
CA VAL A 251 -8.90 -11.18 -15.94
C VAL A 251 -10.41 -10.93 -15.99
N ARG A 252 -10.96 -10.15 -15.04
CA ARG A 252 -12.35 -9.68 -15.09
C ARG A 252 -12.58 -8.69 -16.24
N GLY A 253 -11.60 -7.83 -16.51
CA GLY A 253 -11.60 -6.91 -17.66
C GLY A 253 -11.64 -7.59 -19.03
N GLU A 254 -11.21 -8.84 -19.13
CA GLU A 254 -11.36 -9.68 -20.34
C GLU A 254 -12.71 -10.43 -20.38
N GLY A 255 -13.58 -10.25 -19.37
CA GLY A 255 -14.93 -10.81 -19.32
C GLY A 255 -15.09 -12.07 -18.47
N ALA A 256 -14.13 -12.39 -17.59
CA ALA A 256 -14.31 -13.47 -16.62
C ALA A 256 -15.41 -13.14 -15.60
N VAL A 257 -16.20 -14.14 -15.21
CA VAL A 257 -17.36 -13.98 -14.32
C VAL A 257 -17.12 -14.62 -12.95
N LEU A 258 -17.75 -14.07 -11.91
CA LEU A 258 -17.70 -14.66 -10.56
C LEU A 258 -18.90 -15.58 -10.34
N VAL A 259 -18.63 -16.82 -9.96
CA VAL A 259 -19.63 -17.88 -9.75
C VAL A 259 -19.43 -18.61 -8.44
N ASP A 260 -20.48 -19.23 -7.91
CA ASP A 260 -20.42 -20.13 -6.77
C ASP A 260 -20.08 -21.59 -7.18
N GLU A 261 -20.09 -22.54 -6.22
CA GLU A 261 -19.90 -23.97 -6.48
C GLU A 261 -20.97 -24.62 -7.35
N HIS A 262 -22.13 -23.97 -7.54
CA HIS A 262 -23.22 -24.42 -8.40
C HIS A 262 -23.18 -23.76 -9.79
N GLY A 263 -22.16 -22.93 -10.06
CA GLY A 263 -22.03 -22.18 -11.31
C GLY A 263 -22.97 -20.98 -11.41
N GLN A 264 -23.60 -20.55 -10.33
CA GLN A 264 -24.50 -19.39 -10.32
C GLN A 264 -23.68 -18.10 -10.31
N ARG A 265 -23.93 -17.23 -11.29
CA ARG A 265 -23.31 -15.90 -11.37
C ARG A 265 -24.05 -14.92 -10.45
N PHE A 266 -23.42 -14.57 -9.32
CA PHE A 266 -24.07 -13.79 -8.26
C PHE A 266 -23.88 -12.27 -8.35
N LEU A 267 -23.13 -11.77 -9.33
CA LEU A 267 -22.93 -10.32 -9.56
C LEU A 267 -23.76 -9.75 -10.70
N ALA A 268 -24.61 -10.55 -11.35
CA ALA A 268 -25.36 -10.14 -12.55
C ALA A 268 -26.22 -8.88 -12.30
N ASP A 269 -26.82 -8.76 -11.13
CA ASP A 269 -27.69 -7.64 -10.75
C ASP A 269 -26.96 -6.51 -10.01
N THR A 270 -25.63 -6.62 -9.84
CA THR A 270 -24.82 -5.57 -9.21
C THR A 270 -24.45 -4.51 -10.26
N PRO A 271 -24.64 -3.21 -10.02
CA PRO A 271 -24.17 -2.17 -10.92
C PRO A 271 -22.68 -2.29 -11.23
N GLY A 272 -22.33 -2.37 -12.53
CA GLY A 272 -20.97 -2.64 -13.00
C GLY A 272 -20.54 -4.11 -12.98
N ALA A 273 -21.33 -5.00 -12.37
CA ALA A 273 -21.10 -6.44 -12.25
C ALA A 273 -19.66 -6.77 -11.83
N GLU A 274 -18.92 -7.57 -12.60
CA GLU A 274 -17.51 -7.90 -12.32
C GLU A 274 -16.55 -6.72 -12.48
N LEU A 275 -16.96 -5.62 -13.11
CA LEU A 275 -16.18 -4.39 -13.24
C LEU A 275 -16.59 -3.30 -12.23
N ALA A 276 -17.48 -3.62 -11.29
CA ALA A 276 -17.75 -2.78 -10.12
C ALA A 276 -16.47 -2.52 -9.32
N SER A 277 -16.52 -1.51 -8.45
CA SER A 277 -15.39 -1.17 -7.59
C SER A 277 -14.99 -2.34 -6.68
N ARG A 278 -13.71 -2.43 -6.34
CA ARG A 278 -13.15 -3.55 -5.59
C ARG A 278 -13.84 -3.81 -4.26
N ASP A 279 -14.24 -2.76 -3.55
CA ASP A 279 -14.95 -2.86 -2.27
C ASP A 279 -16.33 -3.52 -2.43
N VAL A 280 -17.05 -3.22 -3.51
CA VAL A 280 -18.35 -3.83 -3.85
C VAL A 280 -18.16 -5.32 -4.14
N VAL A 281 -17.23 -5.66 -5.02
CA VAL A 281 -16.96 -7.06 -5.38
C VAL A 281 -16.44 -7.85 -4.19
N ALA A 282 -15.51 -7.29 -3.40
CA ALA A 282 -14.96 -7.95 -2.21
C ALA A 282 -16.02 -8.20 -1.14
N ARG A 283 -16.95 -7.26 -0.91
CA ARG A 283 -18.11 -7.48 -0.01
C ARG A 283 -19.03 -8.57 -0.52
N ALA A 284 -19.36 -8.58 -1.82
CA ALA A 284 -20.21 -9.61 -2.40
C ALA A 284 -19.60 -11.02 -2.25
N ILE A 285 -18.30 -11.17 -2.52
CA ILE A 285 -17.59 -12.44 -2.29
C ILE A 285 -17.58 -12.79 -0.80
N SER A 286 -17.32 -11.81 0.09
CA SER A 286 -17.36 -12.05 1.54
C SER A 286 -18.72 -12.55 2.00
N CYS A 287 -19.83 -12.03 1.47
CA CYS A 287 -21.18 -12.49 1.77
C CYS A 287 -21.38 -13.96 1.36
N GLN A 288 -20.93 -14.34 0.16
CA GLN A 288 -20.99 -15.74 -0.31
C GLN A 288 -20.22 -16.68 0.63
N LEU A 289 -18.97 -16.31 0.96
CA LEU A 289 -18.12 -17.12 1.84
C LEU A 289 -18.70 -17.24 3.27
N THR A 290 -19.29 -16.17 3.81
CA THR A 290 -19.97 -16.20 5.12
C THR A 290 -21.24 -17.05 5.09
N ALA A 291 -21.93 -17.14 3.95
CA ALA A 291 -23.08 -18.02 3.77
C ALA A 291 -22.70 -19.50 3.59
N GLY A 292 -21.39 -19.82 3.52
CA GLY A 292 -20.87 -21.18 3.38
C GLY A 292 -20.60 -21.61 1.94
N HIS A 293 -20.77 -20.71 0.96
CA HIS A 293 -20.47 -20.98 -0.44
C HIS A 293 -18.97 -20.90 -0.73
N ARG A 294 -18.56 -21.49 -1.86
CA ARG A 294 -17.22 -21.38 -2.44
C ARG A 294 -17.30 -20.49 -3.67
N VAL A 295 -16.33 -19.60 -3.83
CA VAL A 295 -16.33 -18.63 -4.94
C VAL A 295 -15.22 -18.92 -5.93
N TYR A 296 -15.55 -18.81 -7.21
CA TYR A 296 -14.63 -19.02 -8.32
C TYR A 296 -14.70 -17.87 -9.31
N LEU A 297 -13.54 -17.55 -9.91
CA LEU A 297 -13.45 -16.73 -11.10
C LEU A 297 -13.40 -17.64 -12.33
N ASP A 298 -14.43 -17.58 -13.15
CA ASP A 298 -14.54 -18.40 -14.37
C ASP A 298 -14.13 -17.60 -15.61
N ALA A 299 -12.97 -17.96 -16.16
CA ALA A 299 -12.40 -17.36 -17.37
C ALA A 299 -12.48 -18.28 -18.60
N ARG A 300 -13.16 -19.43 -18.49
CA ARG A 300 -13.14 -20.48 -19.54
C ARG A 300 -13.80 -20.00 -20.82
N GLN A 301 -14.91 -19.28 -20.72
CA GLN A 301 -15.64 -18.76 -21.87
C GLN A 301 -14.91 -17.61 -22.57
N CYS A 302 -14.33 -16.68 -21.81
CA CYS A 302 -13.71 -15.48 -22.37
C CYS A 302 -12.28 -15.72 -22.88
N LEU A 303 -11.49 -16.57 -22.20
CA LEU A 303 -10.09 -16.80 -22.51
C LEU A 303 -9.79 -18.25 -22.88
N GLY A 304 -10.29 -19.21 -22.10
CA GLY A 304 -10.06 -20.65 -22.33
C GLY A 304 -8.58 -20.97 -22.61
N PRO A 305 -8.24 -21.67 -23.71
CA PRO A 305 -6.85 -22.00 -24.07
C PRO A 305 -5.91 -20.79 -24.25
N LYS A 306 -6.43 -19.57 -24.40
CA LYS A 306 -5.63 -18.35 -24.53
C LYS A 306 -5.15 -17.81 -23.18
N PHE A 307 -5.63 -18.35 -22.05
CA PHE A 307 -5.33 -17.84 -20.71
C PHE A 307 -3.82 -17.80 -20.43
N ALA A 308 -3.11 -18.91 -20.60
CA ALA A 308 -1.67 -18.99 -20.34
C ALA A 308 -0.84 -18.01 -21.19
N LYS A 309 -1.28 -17.71 -22.42
CA LYS A 309 -0.62 -16.72 -23.28
C LYS A 309 -0.88 -15.28 -22.80
N ARG A 310 -2.08 -15.01 -22.29
CA ARG A 310 -2.49 -13.66 -21.86
C ARG A 310 -1.98 -13.32 -20.46
N PHE A 311 -2.00 -14.29 -19.55
CA PHE A 311 -1.69 -14.16 -18.13
C PHE A 311 -0.74 -15.27 -17.65
N PRO A 312 0.50 -15.30 -18.16
CA PRO A 312 1.43 -16.40 -17.90
C PRO A 312 1.83 -16.53 -16.43
N THR A 313 1.94 -15.42 -15.69
CA THR A 313 2.28 -15.46 -14.27
C THR A 313 1.11 -16.02 -13.45
N ILE A 314 -0.12 -15.65 -13.80
CA ILE A 314 -1.33 -16.15 -13.14
C ILE A 314 -1.56 -17.64 -13.47
N ASP A 315 -1.39 -18.05 -14.73
CA ASP A 315 -1.47 -19.46 -15.13
C ASP A 315 -0.47 -20.32 -14.34
N ALA A 316 0.79 -19.90 -14.27
CA ALA A 316 1.81 -20.61 -13.50
C ALA A 316 1.43 -20.73 -12.00
N ALA A 317 0.84 -19.69 -11.41
CA ALA A 317 0.36 -19.73 -10.03
C ALA A 317 -0.81 -20.73 -9.85
N CYS A 318 -1.76 -20.76 -10.78
CA CYS A 318 -2.89 -21.69 -10.76
C CYS A 318 -2.41 -23.14 -10.95
N ARG A 319 -1.54 -23.39 -11.93
CA ARG A 319 -0.94 -24.71 -12.21
C ARG A 319 -0.18 -25.25 -11.00
N HIS A 320 0.57 -24.40 -10.30
CA HIS A 320 1.26 -24.78 -9.07
C HIS A 320 0.29 -25.19 -7.95
N ALA A 321 -0.92 -24.64 -7.94
CA ALA A 321 -2.01 -25.03 -7.04
C ALA A 321 -2.86 -26.19 -7.59
N GLY A 322 -2.47 -26.80 -8.72
CA GLY A 322 -3.18 -27.93 -9.33
C GLY A 322 -4.43 -27.56 -10.12
N ILE A 323 -4.55 -26.31 -10.57
CA ILE A 323 -5.72 -25.79 -11.31
C ILE A 323 -5.30 -25.42 -12.74
N ASP A 324 -6.10 -25.80 -13.73
CA ASP A 324 -5.96 -25.34 -15.11
C ASP A 324 -7.00 -24.27 -15.47
N PRO A 325 -6.64 -22.96 -15.49
CA PRO A 325 -7.58 -21.88 -15.80
C PRO A 325 -8.23 -21.96 -17.19
N ALA A 326 -7.65 -22.73 -18.12
CA ALA A 326 -8.21 -22.87 -19.47
C ALA A 326 -9.48 -23.75 -19.48
N VAL A 327 -9.64 -24.64 -18.50
CA VAL A 327 -10.72 -25.63 -18.44
C VAL A 327 -11.44 -25.71 -17.09
N GLU A 328 -10.89 -25.11 -16.04
CA GLU A 328 -11.42 -25.09 -14.67
C GLU A 328 -11.60 -23.66 -14.14
N PRO A 329 -12.67 -23.38 -13.38
CA PRO A 329 -12.81 -22.13 -12.64
C PRO A 329 -11.72 -21.97 -11.57
N ILE A 330 -11.24 -20.74 -11.36
CA ILE A 330 -10.17 -20.46 -10.42
C ILE A 330 -10.77 -20.16 -9.04
N PRO A 331 -10.47 -20.94 -7.97
CA PRO A 331 -10.96 -20.64 -6.63
C PRO A 331 -10.34 -19.34 -6.11
N VAL A 332 -11.18 -18.43 -5.62
CA VAL A 332 -10.75 -17.10 -5.19
C VAL A 332 -11.40 -16.68 -3.88
N ARG A 333 -10.67 -15.85 -3.13
CA ARG A 333 -11.21 -15.13 -1.97
C ARG A 333 -10.60 -13.73 -1.83
N PRO A 334 -11.23 -12.83 -1.06
CA PRO A 334 -10.69 -11.51 -0.84
C PRO A 334 -9.44 -11.56 0.04
N ALA A 335 -8.48 -10.70 -0.23
CA ALA A 335 -7.24 -10.59 0.56
C ALA A 335 -6.81 -9.13 0.70
N ALA A 336 -6.22 -8.77 1.84
CA ALA A 336 -5.69 -7.43 2.06
C ALA A 336 -4.65 -7.09 0.98
N HIS A 337 -4.78 -5.90 0.38
CA HIS A 337 -4.06 -5.59 -0.85
C HIS A 337 -3.41 -4.21 -0.85
N TYR A 338 -4.10 -3.16 -0.42
CA TYR A 338 -3.57 -1.81 -0.46
C TYR A 338 -4.05 -0.99 0.74
N HIS A 339 -3.19 -0.10 1.24
CA HIS A 339 -3.56 0.88 2.25
C HIS A 339 -3.73 2.27 1.63
N MET A 340 -4.93 2.85 1.70
CA MET A 340 -5.16 4.21 1.19
C MET A 340 -4.79 5.28 2.22
N GLY A 341 -4.94 4.95 3.50
CA GLY A 341 -4.44 5.79 4.59
C GLY A 341 -2.92 5.74 4.72
N GLY A 342 -2.41 6.45 5.72
CA GLY A 342 -0.97 6.49 5.96
C GLY A 342 -0.52 7.71 6.75
N VAL A 343 0.75 8.08 6.59
CA VAL A 343 1.30 9.34 7.10
C VAL A 343 0.64 10.48 6.33
N ALA A 344 -0.03 11.40 7.02
CA ALA A 344 -0.61 12.57 6.38
C ALA A 344 0.52 13.43 5.81
N VAL A 345 0.41 13.82 4.54
CA VAL A 345 1.42 14.64 3.87
C VAL A 345 0.82 15.81 3.10
N ASP A 346 1.62 16.87 2.93
CA ASP A 346 1.33 17.96 2.00
C ASP A 346 1.56 17.54 0.53
N ALA A 347 1.36 18.48 -0.39
CA ALA A 347 1.49 18.22 -1.82
C ALA A 347 2.93 17.94 -2.30
N GLU A 348 3.91 18.16 -1.43
CA GLU A 348 5.34 17.88 -1.64
C GLU A 348 5.83 16.69 -0.78
N GLY A 349 4.90 15.97 -0.14
CA GLY A 349 5.16 14.78 0.66
C GLY A 349 5.72 15.05 2.05
N ARG A 350 5.67 16.29 2.57
CA ARG A 350 6.10 16.61 3.95
C ARG A 350 5.05 16.16 4.95
N SER A 351 5.46 15.53 6.04
CA SER A 351 4.55 15.24 7.15
C SER A 351 4.45 16.43 8.12
N SER A 352 3.65 16.28 9.17
CA SER A 352 3.57 17.27 10.26
C SER A 352 4.83 17.37 11.12
N VAL A 353 5.82 16.47 10.95
CA VAL A 353 7.09 16.49 11.68
C VAL A 353 8.18 17.07 10.78
N ALA A 354 8.84 18.13 11.23
CA ALA A 354 9.89 18.79 10.45
C ALA A 354 11.03 17.81 10.15
N GLY A 355 11.43 17.72 8.88
CA GLY A 355 12.48 16.79 8.44
C GLY A 355 12.01 15.36 8.13
N LEU A 356 10.69 15.12 8.15
CA LEU A 356 10.08 13.85 7.77
C LEU A 356 9.19 14.01 6.53
N TRP A 357 9.42 13.15 5.55
CA TRP A 357 8.60 13.01 4.35
C TRP A 357 8.06 11.58 4.25
N ALA A 358 7.00 11.39 3.49
CA ALA A 358 6.49 10.07 3.12
C ALA A 358 6.11 10.03 1.62
N CYS A 359 6.32 8.87 0.99
CA CYS A 359 6.11 8.67 -0.44
C CYS A 359 5.63 7.25 -0.75
N GLY A 360 4.73 7.11 -1.72
CA GLY A 360 4.09 5.83 -2.05
C GLY A 360 3.09 5.39 -0.99
N GLU A 361 2.81 4.08 -0.89
CA GLU A 361 1.71 3.53 -0.07
C GLU A 361 1.78 3.83 1.44
N VAL A 362 2.95 4.24 1.98
CA VAL A 362 3.03 4.66 3.39
C VAL A 362 2.44 6.07 3.63
N ALA A 363 2.29 6.86 2.57
CA ALA A 363 1.76 8.21 2.62
C ALA A 363 0.26 8.25 2.31
N CYS A 364 -0.46 9.10 3.01
CA CYS A 364 -1.82 9.50 2.66
C CYS A 364 -1.77 10.87 1.98
N THR A 365 -1.74 10.86 0.64
CA THR A 365 -1.72 12.07 -0.20
C THR A 365 -3.11 12.68 -0.40
N GLY A 366 -4.16 11.90 -0.15
CA GLY A 366 -5.55 12.24 -0.49
C GLY A 366 -5.97 11.76 -1.90
N LEU A 367 -5.08 11.22 -2.73
CA LEU A 367 -5.42 10.76 -4.09
C LEU A 367 -6.53 9.69 -4.10
N HIS A 368 -6.49 8.73 -3.18
CA HIS A 368 -7.29 7.50 -3.28
C HIS A 368 -8.65 7.57 -2.60
N GLY A 369 -8.87 8.57 -1.74
CA GLY A 369 -10.06 8.67 -0.91
C GLY A 369 -10.38 7.37 -0.15
N ALA A 370 -11.65 7.01 -0.11
CA ALA A 370 -12.15 5.85 0.63
C ALA A 370 -11.92 4.52 -0.10
N ASN A 371 -11.54 4.53 -1.39
CA ASN A 371 -11.27 3.33 -2.15
C ASN A 371 -10.43 3.62 -3.41
N ARG A 372 -9.29 2.92 -3.51
CA ARG A 372 -8.32 3.13 -4.59
C ARG A 372 -8.84 2.66 -5.95
N LEU A 373 -8.71 3.49 -6.99
CA LEU A 373 -8.83 3.04 -8.38
C LEU A 373 -7.68 2.10 -8.75
N ALA A 374 -7.98 1.06 -9.54
CA ALA A 374 -6.99 0.09 -10.00
C ALA A 374 -5.85 0.80 -10.77
N SER A 375 -4.62 0.28 -10.66
CA SER A 375 -3.40 0.87 -11.27
C SER A 375 -2.97 2.31 -10.88
N ASN A 376 -3.74 3.06 -10.06
CA ASN A 376 -3.31 4.40 -9.60
C ASN A 376 -2.15 4.37 -8.58
N SER A 377 -1.94 3.27 -7.84
CA SER A 377 -0.90 3.20 -6.80
C SER A 377 0.53 3.29 -7.35
N LEU A 378 0.82 2.62 -8.47
CA LEU A 378 2.13 2.71 -9.10
C LEU A 378 2.34 4.09 -9.75
N THR A 379 1.28 4.65 -10.35
CA THR A 379 1.30 6.01 -10.90
C THR A 379 1.62 7.03 -9.81
N GLU A 380 0.95 6.96 -8.66
CA GLU A 380 1.23 7.81 -7.50
C GLU A 380 2.69 7.67 -7.04
N ALA A 381 3.16 6.43 -6.85
CA ALA A 381 4.51 6.17 -6.35
C ALA A 381 5.60 6.78 -7.25
N VAL A 382 5.39 6.79 -8.57
CA VAL A 382 6.36 7.35 -9.53
C VAL A 382 6.20 8.88 -9.64
N ALA A 383 4.97 9.38 -9.72
CA ALA A 383 4.71 10.82 -9.89
C ALA A 383 5.16 11.62 -8.66
N THR A 384 4.82 11.15 -7.46
CA THR A 384 5.11 11.85 -6.20
C THR A 384 6.58 11.82 -5.83
N ALA A 385 7.33 10.77 -6.24
CA ALA A 385 8.75 10.62 -5.93
C ALA A 385 9.61 11.81 -6.40
N ALA A 386 9.30 12.38 -7.56
CA ALA A 386 10.00 13.56 -8.08
C ALA A 386 9.76 14.81 -7.21
N TRP A 387 8.53 14.99 -6.72
CA TRP A 387 8.16 16.14 -5.87
C TRP A 387 8.78 16.02 -4.49
N VAL A 388 8.76 14.81 -3.91
CA VAL A 388 9.42 14.51 -2.63
C VAL A 388 10.92 14.75 -2.74
N ALA A 389 11.57 14.25 -3.80
CA ALA A 389 13.00 14.46 -4.02
C ALA A 389 13.36 15.96 -4.09
N ALA A 390 12.59 16.76 -4.83
CA ALA A 390 12.79 18.21 -4.92
C ALA A 390 12.58 18.91 -3.56
N SER A 391 11.55 18.50 -2.83
CA SER A 391 11.22 19.02 -1.49
C SER A 391 12.33 18.77 -0.47
N VAL A 392 12.87 17.54 -0.47
CA VAL A 392 14.02 17.16 0.38
C VAL A 392 15.28 17.93 -0.01
N GLY A 393 15.54 18.06 -1.32
CA GLY A 393 16.69 18.80 -1.86
C GLY A 393 16.67 20.29 -1.51
N GLY A 394 15.49 20.90 -1.43
CA GLY A 394 15.29 22.29 -1.02
C GLY A 394 15.44 22.55 0.48
N THR A 395 15.62 21.52 1.31
CA THR A 395 15.76 21.66 2.76
C THR A 395 17.24 21.64 3.15
N CYS A 396 17.67 22.63 3.94
CA CYS A 396 19.05 22.77 4.40
C CYS A 396 19.58 21.47 5.00
N ALA A 397 20.76 21.06 4.55
CA ALA A 397 21.53 20.02 5.21
C ALA A 397 21.91 20.53 6.60
N GLY A 398 21.67 19.71 7.61
CA GLY A 398 22.11 19.97 8.98
C GLY A 398 22.31 18.64 9.67
N TRP A 399 23.32 18.58 10.52
CA TRP A 399 23.62 17.39 11.29
C TRP A 399 23.99 17.78 12.71
N GLN A 400 23.25 17.23 13.66
CA GLN A 400 23.63 17.16 15.07
C GLN A 400 23.69 15.69 15.46
N TRP A 401 24.69 15.30 16.25
CA TRP A 401 24.74 13.95 16.79
C TRP A 401 23.52 13.73 17.69
N PRO A 402 22.62 12.80 17.33
CA PRO A 402 21.48 12.53 18.18
C PRO A 402 21.97 11.89 19.47
N ARG A 403 21.35 12.25 20.59
CA ARG A 403 21.48 11.44 21.81
C ARG A 403 20.80 10.10 21.54
N LEU A 404 21.55 9.02 21.68
CA LEU A 404 21.00 7.68 21.57
C LEU A 404 19.98 7.44 22.68
N PRO A 405 18.84 6.78 22.38
CA PRO A 405 17.93 6.35 23.43
C PRO A 405 18.63 5.33 24.34
N ALA A 406 18.27 5.35 25.62
CA ALA A 406 18.84 4.43 26.62
C ALA A 406 18.44 2.96 26.37
N ILE A 407 17.33 2.73 25.66
CA ILE A 407 16.79 1.41 25.31
C ILE A 407 16.75 1.30 23.79
N VAL A 408 17.30 0.21 23.26
CA VAL A 408 17.20 -0.15 21.84
C VAL A 408 15.96 -1.02 21.64
N PRO A 409 14.98 -0.59 20.84
CA PRO A 409 13.78 -1.41 20.61
C PRO A 409 14.10 -2.73 19.93
N VAL A 410 13.29 -3.75 20.26
CA VAL A 410 13.38 -5.06 19.64
C VAL A 410 12.95 -4.98 18.18
N ARG A 411 13.57 -5.78 17.32
CA ARG A 411 13.15 -5.92 15.92
C ARG A 411 11.67 -6.36 15.84
N PRO A 412 10.80 -5.65 15.10
CA PRO A 412 9.40 -6.01 15.02
C PRO A 412 9.13 -7.37 14.34
N ASP A 413 8.12 -8.10 14.84
CA ASP A 413 7.54 -9.31 14.23
C ASP A 413 6.01 -9.18 14.16
N PRO A 414 5.41 -9.08 12.95
CA PRO A 414 3.97 -8.94 12.79
C PRO A 414 3.20 -10.26 12.92
N SER A 415 3.89 -11.41 12.98
CA SER A 415 3.24 -12.72 12.90
C SER A 415 2.15 -12.94 13.95
N PRO A 416 2.33 -12.57 15.24
CA PRO A 416 1.31 -12.74 16.26
C PRO A 416 0.04 -11.89 16.03
N MET A 417 0.14 -10.79 15.27
CA MET A 417 -0.96 -9.85 15.06
C MET A 417 -1.88 -10.24 13.90
N ARG A 418 -1.49 -11.20 13.04
CA ARG A 418 -2.25 -11.54 11.83
C ARG A 418 -3.68 -11.99 12.09
N GLN A 419 -3.86 -12.89 13.05
CA GLN A 419 -5.18 -13.40 13.37
C GLN A 419 -6.07 -12.35 14.07
N PRO A 420 -5.60 -11.65 15.14
CA PRO A 420 -6.37 -10.57 15.75
C PRO A 420 -6.80 -9.48 14.75
N VAL A 421 -5.89 -9.05 13.88
CA VAL A 421 -6.16 -8.03 12.86
C VAL A 421 -7.19 -8.53 11.85
N SER A 422 -7.04 -9.75 11.33
CA SER A 422 -7.97 -10.29 10.33
C SER A 422 -9.40 -10.43 10.86
N ASN A 423 -9.53 -10.75 12.16
CA ASN A 423 -10.84 -10.89 12.81
C ASN A 423 -11.56 -9.55 13.00
N ALA A 424 -10.83 -8.46 13.25
CA ALA A 424 -11.43 -7.18 13.63
C ALA A 424 -11.44 -6.13 12.51
N LEU A 425 -10.45 -6.17 11.62
CA LEU A 425 -10.18 -5.15 10.61
C LEU A 425 -10.40 -5.65 9.18
N GLY A 426 -11.15 -6.74 9.04
CA GLY A 426 -11.56 -7.31 7.76
C GLY A 426 -12.51 -6.42 6.95
N ILE A 427 -13.14 -7.02 5.94
CA ILE A 427 -14.07 -6.36 5.01
C ILE A 427 -15.29 -5.80 5.74
N VAL A 428 -15.92 -6.63 6.58
CA VAL A 428 -17.08 -6.25 7.38
C VAL A 428 -16.62 -6.02 8.81
N ARG A 429 -16.92 -4.84 9.34
CA ARG A 429 -16.50 -4.42 10.69
C ARG A 429 -17.73 -4.09 11.53
N ASN A 430 -17.60 -4.18 12.85
CA ASN A 430 -18.61 -3.67 13.77
C ASN A 430 -17.96 -3.02 15.00
N GLY A 431 -18.65 -2.08 15.63
CA GLY A 431 -18.10 -1.34 16.77
C GLY A 431 -17.75 -2.20 17.98
N LYS A 432 -18.46 -3.32 18.22
CA LYS A 432 -18.17 -4.22 19.34
C LYS A 432 -16.82 -4.93 19.15
N LEU A 433 -16.58 -5.51 17.98
CA LEU A 433 -15.32 -6.18 17.63
C LEU A 433 -14.16 -5.19 17.59
N LEU A 434 -14.38 -3.99 17.05
CA LEU A 434 -13.38 -2.92 17.04
C LEU A 434 -12.98 -2.50 18.46
N ARG A 435 -13.93 -2.29 19.37
CA ARG A 435 -13.64 -1.97 20.79
C ARG A 435 -12.86 -3.09 21.48
N HIS A 436 -13.25 -4.35 21.29
CA HIS A 436 -12.51 -5.49 21.83
C HIS A 436 -11.09 -5.57 21.27
N ALA A 437 -10.90 -5.30 19.97
CA ALA A 437 -9.59 -5.28 19.36
C ALA A 437 -8.71 -4.18 19.95
N VAL A 438 -9.22 -2.95 20.11
CA VAL A 438 -8.47 -1.86 20.76
C VAL A 438 -8.04 -2.26 22.17
N ALA A 439 -8.96 -2.80 22.98
CA ALA A 439 -8.65 -3.24 24.35
C ALA A 439 -7.59 -4.35 24.40
N ALA A 440 -7.62 -5.30 23.47
CA ALA A 440 -6.65 -6.39 23.39
C ALA A 440 -5.27 -5.94 22.86
N LEU A 441 -5.25 -4.98 21.93
CA LEU A 441 -4.03 -4.50 21.28
C LEU A 441 -3.27 -3.49 22.14
N LEU A 442 -3.96 -2.65 22.92
CA LEU A 442 -3.37 -1.61 23.74
C LEU A 442 -2.20 -2.08 24.64
N PRO A 443 -2.34 -3.13 25.49
CA PRO A 443 -1.24 -3.57 26.35
C PRO A 443 -0.04 -4.12 25.55
N ILE A 444 -0.26 -4.62 24.33
CA ILE A 444 0.82 -5.09 23.45
C ILE A 444 1.53 -3.89 22.81
N ALA A 445 0.76 -2.90 22.34
CA ALA A 445 1.25 -1.70 21.65
C ALA A 445 2.14 -0.82 22.54
N VAL A 446 1.90 -0.80 23.85
CA VAL A 446 2.73 -0.05 24.82
C VAL A 446 3.88 -0.88 25.41
N GLY A 447 3.95 -2.18 25.10
CA GLY A 447 5.00 -3.06 25.60
C GLY A 447 6.32 -2.92 24.86
N GLU A 448 7.36 -3.56 25.37
CA GLU A 448 8.71 -3.58 24.77
C GLU A 448 8.99 -4.93 24.07
N THR A 449 8.04 -5.39 23.26
CA THR A 449 8.12 -6.69 22.57
C THR A 449 8.22 -6.52 21.06
N ALA A 450 8.63 -7.58 20.35
CA ALA A 450 8.63 -7.59 18.88
C ALA A 450 7.22 -7.33 18.28
N SER A 451 6.15 -7.61 19.03
CA SER A 451 4.76 -7.39 18.60
C SER A 451 4.28 -5.96 18.82
N ALA A 452 5.04 -5.11 19.51
CA ALA A 452 4.58 -3.77 19.91
C ALA A 452 4.25 -2.87 18.72
N ASP A 453 5.18 -2.70 17.78
CA ASP A 453 4.97 -1.84 16.60
C ASP A 453 3.83 -2.37 15.70
N PRO A 454 3.74 -3.69 15.37
CA PRO A 454 2.59 -4.24 14.65
C PRO A 454 1.25 -4.05 15.39
N ALA A 455 1.22 -4.25 16.72
CA ALA A 455 0.03 -4.04 17.53
C ALA A 455 -0.38 -2.57 17.57
N LEU A 456 0.60 -1.66 17.61
CA LEU A 456 0.38 -0.22 17.55
C LEU A 456 -0.30 0.16 16.23
N VAL A 457 0.24 -0.28 15.10
CA VAL A 457 -0.38 0.00 13.78
C VAL A 457 -1.81 -0.55 13.72
N ALA A 458 -2.02 -1.80 14.15
CA ALA A 458 -3.34 -2.42 14.21
C ALA A 458 -4.31 -1.61 15.08
N MET A 459 -3.87 -1.14 16.25
CA MET A 459 -4.68 -0.34 17.17
C MET A 459 -5.05 1.00 16.57
N LEU A 460 -4.11 1.70 15.91
CA LEU A 460 -4.37 2.97 15.23
C LEU A 460 -5.44 2.82 14.15
N ILE A 461 -5.38 1.75 13.36
CA ILE A 461 -6.41 1.42 12.34
C ILE A 461 -7.75 1.13 13.02
N ALA A 462 -7.76 0.35 14.11
CA ALA A 462 -8.98 0.00 14.83
C ALA A 462 -9.67 1.24 15.44
N ILE A 463 -8.91 2.19 15.98
CA ILE A 463 -9.43 3.46 16.51
C ILE A 463 -10.00 4.32 15.39
N ALA A 464 -9.27 4.47 14.28
CA ALA A 464 -9.76 5.24 13.14
C ALA A 464 -11.06 4.63 12.58
N ALA A 465 -11.11 3.29 12.46
CA ALA A 465 -12.29 2.56 12.03
C ALA A 465 -13.46 2.63 13.02
N LEU A 466 -13.18 2.74 14.33
CA LEU A 466 -14.21 2.87 15.35
C LEU A 466 -14.84 4.27 15.34
N ARG A 467 -14.01 5.31 15.20
CA ARG A 467 -14.42 6.73 15.15
C ARG A 467 -15.29 7.06 13.93
N ARG A 468 -15.17 6.30 12.84
CA ARG A 468 -16.02 6.44 11.66
C ARG A 468 -17.29 5.61 11.83
N GLU A 469 -18.40 6.29 12.12
CA GLU A 469 -19.74 5.71 12.28
C GLU A 469 -20.56 5.79 10.98
N GLU A 470 -19.96 5.35 9.87
CA GLU A 470 -20.60 5.22 8.55
C GLU A 470 -20.00 4.05 7.77
N SER A 471 -20.55 3.77 6.59
CA SER A 471 -19.98 2.84 5.61
C SER A 471 -19.72 3.53 4.28
N ARG A 472 -18.47 3.49 3.83
CA ARG A 472 -18.00 4.20 2.63
C ARG A 472 -16.76 3.53 2.05
N GLY A 473 -16.74 3.37 0.71
CA GLY A 473 -15.65 2.69 0.01
C GLY A 473 -15.23 1.38 0.68
N SER A 474 -13.94 1.26 1.02
CA SER A 474 -13.38 0.05 1.63
C SER A 474 -13.58 -0.06 3.16
N HIS A 475 -14.25 0.92 3.78
CA HIS A 475 -14.64 0.87 5.18
C HIS A 475 -16.14 0.57 5.29
N TYR A 476 -16.49 -0.62 5.78
CA TYR A 476 -17.88 -1.02 5.95
C TYR A 476 -18.16 -1.43 7.40
N ARG A 477 -19.07 -0.69 8.05
CA ARG A 477 -19.57 -0.90 9.40
C ARG A 477 -20.98 -1.49 9.33
N SER A 478 -21.14 -2.75 9.71
CA SER A 478 -22.46 -3.39 9.69
C SER A 478 -23.46 -2.74 10.66
N ASP A 479 -22.96 -2.08 11.71
CA ASP A 479 -23.73 -1.29 12.67
C ASP A 479 -24.00 0.15 12.20
N PHE A 480 -23.35 0.61 11.12
CA PHE A 480 -23.57 1.90 10.47
C PHE A 480 -23.50 1.74 8.94
N PRO A 481 -24.49 1.07 8.30
CA PRO A 481 -24.42 0.69 6.89
C PRO A 481 -24.61 1.86 5.92
N GLY A 482 -25.14 2.99 6.39
CA GLY A 482 -25.34 4.20 5.59
C GLY A 482 -24.09 5.06 5.46
N ARG A 483 -24.12 5.98 4.50
CA ARG A 483 -23.13 7.06 4.38
C ARG A 483 -23.55 8.25 5.24
N ASP A 484 -22.57 8.92 5.82
CA ASP A 484 -22.77 10.22 6.46
C ASP A 484 -22.28 11.33 5.51
N ALA A 485 -23.16 12.26 5.15
CA ALA A 485 -22.83 13.37 4.27
C ALA A 485 -21.89 14.39 4.91
N ALA A 486 -21.82 14.44 6.25
CA ALA A 486 -21.00 15.39 7.00
C ALA A 486 -19.64 14.82 7.44
N ALA A 487 -19.36 13.55 7.13
CA ALA A 487 -18.13 12.92 7.56
C ALA A 487 -16.90 13.52 6.85
N LEU A 488 -15.81 13.66 7.61
CA LEU A 488 -14.55 14.25 7.16
C LEU A 488 -13.44 13.20 7.09
N PRO A 489 -12.36 13.46 6.33
CA PRO A 489 -11.15 12.63 6.37
C PRO A 489 -10.67 12.43 7.80
N SER A 490 -10.29 11.20 8.14
CA SER A 490 -9.86 10.91 9.51
C SER A 490 -8.44 11.42 9.74
N ARG A 491 -8.19 11.98 10.94
CA ARG A 491 -6.86 12.39 11.41
C ARG A 491 -6.62 11.84 12.81
N LEU A 492 -5.40 11.36 13.03
CA LEU A 492 -5.00 10.71 14.28
C LEU A 492 -3.51 10.95 14.55
N THR A 493 -3.20 11.39 15.76
CA THR A 493 -1.84 11.33 16.31
C THR A 493 -1.75 10.18 17.32
N LEU A 494 -0.54 9.70 17.61
CA LEU A 494 -0.34 8.67 18.63
C LEU A 494 -0.93 9.07 20.00
N CYS A 495 -0.79 10.33 20.39
CA CYS A 495 -1.35 10.86 21.64
C CYS A 495 -2.88 10.72 21.67
N THR A 496 -3.56 11.25 20.65
CA THR A 496 -5.02 11.16 20.56
C THR A 496 -5.51 9.71 20.45
N ALA A 497 -4.73 8.80 19.86
CA ALA A 497 -5.06 7.39 19.80
C ALA A 497 -5.05 6.75 21.19
N PHE A 498 -4.02 7.02 22.00
CA PHE A 498 -3.95 6.49 23.36
C PHE A 498 -5.06 7.06 24.25
N GLU A 499 -5.38 8.35 24.15
CA GLU A 499 -6.50 8.96 24.87
C GLU A 499 -7.82 8.25 24.55
N ASN A 500 -8.09 8.00 23.25
CA ASN A 500 -9.27 7.24 22.81
C ASN A 500 -9.25 5.79 23.33
N ALA A 501 -8.12 5.11 23.25
CA ALA A 501 -7.99 3.72 23.70
C ALA A 501 -8.25 3.59 25.20
N VAL A 502 -7.66 4.49 26.00
CA VAL A 502 -7.85 4.52 27.45
C VAL A 502 -9.32 4.81 27.77
N ALA A 503 -9.93 5.85 27.17
CA ALA A 503 -11.33 6.20 27.42
C ALA A 503 -12.30 5.02 27.18
N LEU A 504 -12.03 4.20 26.15
CA LEU A 504 -12.81 2.98 25.88
C LEU A 504 -12.66 1.91 26.97
N SER A 505 -11.46 1.74 27.54
CA SER A 505 -11.23 0.82 28.65
C SER A 505 -12.00 1.22 29.91
N TRP A 506 -12.05 2.52 30.23
CA TRP A 506 -12.82 3.03 31.39
C TRP A 506 -14.33 2.75 31.22
N GLN A 507 -14.90 3.03 30.05
CA GLN A 507 -16.32 2.78 29.76
C GLN A 507 -16.70 1.29 29.84
N ALA A 508 -15.76 0.38 29.56
CA ALA A 508 -16.00 -1.06 29.69
C ALA A 508 -16.01 -1.51 31.18
N SER A 509 -15.18 -0.90 32.01
CA SER A 509 -15.11 -1.17 33.45
C SER A 509 -16.36 -0.66 34.20
N GLU A 510 -16.89 0.51 33.87
CA GLU A 510 -18.10 1.06 34.51
C GLU A 510 -19.38 0.26 34.23
N ARG A 511 -19.46 -0.43 33.09
CA ARG A 511 -20.62 -1.27 32.73
C ARG A 511 -20.58 -2.67 33.34
N SER A 512 -19.52 -2.99 34.08
CA SER A 512 -19.30 -4.29 34.72
C SER A 512 -19.53 -4.27 36.23
N PHE A 513 -19.99 -3.13 36.78
CA PHE A 513 -20.38 -2.95 38.20
C PHE A 513 -21.89 -2.85 38.38
#